data_AF-A0A174HM48-F1
#
_entry.id   AF-A0A174HM48-F1
#
_cell.length_a   1.000
_cell.length_b   1.000
_cell.length_c   1.000
_cell.angle_alpha   90.00
_cell.angle_beta   90.00
_cell.angle_gamma   90.00
#
_symmetry.space_group_name_H-M   'P 1'
#
loop_
_entity.id
_entity.type
_entity.pdbx_description
1 polymer ?
#
loop_
_entity_poly.entity_id
_entity_poly.type
_entity_poly.pdbx_seq_one_letter_code
_entity_poly.pdbx_strand_id
1 'polypeptide(L)'
;MNTDRSKTLRMVMLAMMVAIGVVISPILRIEGMCPTAHLINIVCSVLLGPWYSLLCATLIGIIRMMFMGIPPLALTGAVFGAFLSGVFYRASHGKIICAVIGEIFGTGIIGSLVSYPVMAFLMGRSGLNAFFYTPMFLAATCMGGTIAYFFLKALSHAGMLAKFQQSLGAKVYDRKSDKSQTIDPSSQTADSLHH
;
A
#
# COMPACT_ATOMS: atom_id res chain seq x y z
N MET A 1 -18.65 -15.07 8.72
CA MET A 1 -17.31 -15.15 8.09
C MET A 1 -16.34 -15.63 9.17
N ASN A 2 -15.70 -16.79 9.01
CA ASN A 2 -14.80 -17.35 10.03
C ASN A 2 -13.62 -16.40 10.27
N THR A 3 -13.61 -15.76 11.44
CA THR A 3 -12.61 -14.77 11.85
C THR A 3 -11.18 -15.30 11.74
N ASP A 4 -10.98 -16.61 11.92
CA ASP A 4 -9.65 -17.22 11.82
C ASP A 4 -9.18 -17.35 10.37
N ARG A 5 -10.08 -17.65 9.43
CA ARG A 5 -9.75 -17.71 8.00
C ARG A 5 -9.31 -16.35 7.47
N SER A 6 -10.02 -15.28 7.82
CA SER A 6 -9.67 -13.93 7.37
C SER A 6 -8.37 -13.43 8.01
N LYS A 7 -8.10 -13.75 9.29
CA LYS A 7 -6.81 -13.49 9.95
C LYS A 7 -5.66 -14.21 9.23
N THR A 8 -5.81 -15.50 8.93
CA THR A 8 -4.81 -16.28 8.20
C THR A 8 -4.57 -15.69 6.81
N LEU A 9 -5.62 -15.34 6.07
CA LEU A 9 -5.49 -14.71 4.75
C LEU A 9 -4.76 -13.35 4.81
N ARG A 10 -4.99 -12.54 5.85
CA ARG A 10 -4.24 -11.29 6.06
C ARG A 10 -2.75 -11.55 6.27
N MET A 11 -2.40 -12.54 7.09
CA MET A 11 -0.99 -12.87 7.33
C MET A 11 -0.33 -13.42 6.07
N VAL A 12 -1.02 -14.26 5.30
CA VAL A 12 -0.52 -14.77 4.02
C VAL A 12 -0.32 -13.64 3.02
N MET A 13 -1.31 -12.75 2.86
CA MET A 13 -1.17 -11.60 1.96
C MET A 13 -0.04 -10.66 2.38
N LEU A 14 0.09 -10.41 3.69
CA LEU A 14 1.20 -9.64 4.24
C LEU A 14 2.55 -10.29 3.88
N ALA A 15 2.70 -11.59 4.12
CA ALA A 15 3.93 -12.33 3.81
C ALA A 15 4.26 -12.30 2.31
N MET A 16 3.25 -12.47 1.45
CA MET A 16 3.40 -12.37 -0.01
C MET A 16 3.87 -10.98 -0.44
N MET A 17 3.27 -9.91 0.09
CA MET A 17 3.67 -8.53 -0.21
C MET A 17 5.10 -8.24 0.26
N VAL A 18 5.49 -8.75 1.43
CA VAL A 18 6.87 -8.65 1.93
C VAL A 18 7.84 -9.39 1.02
N ALA A 19 7.54 -10.63 0.64
CA ALA A 19 8.38 -11.42 -0.25
C ALA A 19 8.57 -10.74 -1.61
N ILE A 20 7.48 -10.27 -2.23
CA ILE A 20 7.51 -9.54 -3.50
C ILE A 20 8.36 -8.26 -3.35
N GLY A 21 8.17 -7.51 -2.25
CA GLY A 21 8.91 -6.27 -2.00
C GLY A 21 10.41 -6.48 -1.81
N VAL A 22 10.80 -7.56 -1.15
CA VAL A 22 12.22 -7.91 -0.95
C VAL A 22 12.85 -8.41 -2.24
N VAL A 23 12.19 -9.31 -2.98
CA VAL A 23 12.74 -9.94 -4.18
C VAL A 23 12.80 -9.00 -5.37
N ILE A 24 11.84 -8.09 -5.52
CA ILE A 24 11.82 -7.11 -6.62
C ILE A 24 12.74 -5.92 -6.33
N SER A 25 13.03 -5.64 -5.05
CA SER A 25 13.87 -4.51 -4.66
C SER A 25 15.25 -4.43 -5.31
N PRO A 26 16.01 -5.51 -5.59
CA PRO A 26 17.32 -5.38 -6.22
C PRO A 26 17.22 -5.26 -7.75
N ILE A 27 16.15 -5.77 -8.36
CA ILE A 27 15.93 -5.77 -9.81
C ILE A 27 15.47 -4.39 -10.30
N LEU A 28 14.61 -3.71 -9.53
CA LEU A 28 14.04 -2.40 -9.86
C LEU A 28 14.62 -1.25 -9.02
N ARG A 29 15.80 -1.47 -8.42
CA ARG A 29 16.59 -0.40 -7.79
C ARG A 29 17.48 0.25 -8.84
N ILE A 30 16.94 1.29 -9.45
CA ILE A 30 17.72 2.26 -10.22
C ILE A 30 18.40 3.17 -9.20
N GLU A 31 19.66 3.54 -9.40
CA GLU A 31 20.42 4.40 -8.47
C GLU A 31 19.58 5.62 -8.04
N GLY A 32 19.14 5.62 -6.78
CA GLY A 32 18.35 6.69 -6.17
C GLY A 32 16.82 6.55 -6.19
N MET A 33 16.22 5.57 -6.87
CA MET A 33 14.75 5.40 -6.89
C MET A 33 14.30 3.94 -6.74
N CYS A 34 13.40 3.68 -5.78
CA CYS A 34 12.78 2.36 -5.55
C CYS A 34 11.25 2.43 -5.76
N PRO A 35 10.76 2.60 -7.01
CA PRO A 35 9.34 2.81 -7.28
C PRO A 35 8.44 1.65 -6.84
N THR A 36 9.00 0.43 -6.78
CA THR A 36 8.28 -0.78 -6.36
C THR A 36 7.98 -0.83 -4.87
N ALA A 37 8.79 -0.21 -4.03
CA ALA A 37 8.52 -0.13 -2.60
C ALA A 37 7.28 0.73 -2.32
N HIS A 38 7.18 1.90 -2.96
CA HIS A 38 6.02 2.78 -2.84
C HIS A 38 4.75 2.15 -3.41
N LEU A 39 4.85 1.43 -4.54
CA LEU A 39 3.75 0.66 -5.09
C LEU A 39 3.19 -0.34 -4.07
N ILE A 40 4.05 -1.18 -3.49
CA ILE A 40 3.65 -2.21 -2.52
C ILE A 40 3.07 -1.57 -1.26
N ASN A 41 3.65 -0.47 -0.78
CA ASN A 41 3.14 0.27 0.37
C ASN A 41 1.71 0.75 0.14
N ILE A 42 1.41 1.37 -1.01
CA ILE A 42 0.07 1.86 -1.35
C ILE A 42 -0.90 0.68 -1.52
N VAL A 43 -0.51 -0.37 -2.23
CA VAL A 43 -1.35 -1.56 -2.45
C VAL A 43 -1.68 -2.25 -1.13
N CYS A 44 -0.68 -2.45 -0.26
CA CYS A 44 -0.85 -3.02 1.07
C CYS A 44 -1.76 -2.13 1.95
N SER A 45 -1.59 -0.81 1.85
CA SER A 45 -2.44 0.17 2.56
C SER A 45 -3.90 0.13 2.14
N VAL A 46 -4.16 -0.05 0.85
CA VAL A 46 -5.52 -0.14 0.31
C VAL A 46 -6.17 -1.49 0.63
N LEU A 47 -5.41 -2.59 0.60
CA LEU A 47 -5.94 -3.95 0.80
C LEU A 47 -6.09 -4.33 2.28
N LEU A 48 -5.04 -4.08 3.08
CA LEU A 48 -4.94 -4.55 4.47
C LEU A 48 -5.14 -3.40 5.47
N GLY A 49 -4.75 -2.19 5.09
CA GLY A 49 -4.90 -0.98 5.92
C GLY A 49 -3.65 -0.51 6.65
N PRO A 50 -3.77 0.60 7.42
CA PRO A 50 -2.63 1.36 7.91
C PRO A 50 -1.74 0.56 8.87
N TRP A 51 -2.31 -0.28 9.74
CA TRP A 51 -1.52 -1.08 10.69
C TRP A 51 -0.75 -2.22 10.01
N TYR A 52 -1.39 -2.91 9.07
CA TYR A 52 -0.73 -3.99 8.32
C TYR A 52 0.24 -3.45 7.29
N SER A 53 -0.04 -2.29 6.67
CA SER A 53 0.89 -1.64 5.75
C SER A 53 2.11 -1.09 6.46
N LEU A 54 1.95 -0.54 7.67
CA LEU A 54 3.06 -0.17 8.55
C LEU A 54 3.95 -1.37 8.86
N LEU A 55 3.35 -2.50 9.28
CA LEU A 55 4.08 -3.72 9.56
C LEU A 55 4.79 -4.24 8.29
N CYS A 56 4.11 -4.24 7.14
CA CYS A 56 4.66 -4.64 5.85
C CYS A 56 5.89 -3.82 5.47
N ALA A 57 5.78 -2.49 5.50
CA ALA A 57 6.86 -1.56 5.18
C ALA A 57 8.05 -1.75 6.13
N THR A 58 7.76 -1.98 7.42
CA THR A 58 8.78 -2.23 8.44
C THR A 58 9.55 -3.52 8.16
N LEU A 59 8.84 -4.62 7.90
CA LEU A 59 9.44 -5.91 7.59
C LEU A 59 10.28 -5.86 6.31
N ILE A 60 9.74 -5.27 5.24
CA ILE A 60 10.48 -5.08 3.99
C ILE A 60 11.75 -4.27 4.24
N GLY A 61 11.66 -3.16 4.99
CA GLY A 61 12.81 -2.32 5.25
C GLY A 61 13.87 -2.97 6.14
N ILE A 62 13.48 -3.74 7.17
CA ILE A 62 14.42 -4.51 7.99
C ILE A 62 15.16 -5.54 7.13
N ILE A 63 14.43 -6.32 6.32
CA ILE A 63 15.05 -7.35 5.48
C ILE A 63 16.00 -6.69 4.46
N ARG A 64 15.61 -5.57 3.85
CA ARG A 64 16.47 -4.82 2.93
C ARG A 64 17.70 -4.23 3.61
N MET A 65 17.59 -3.81 4.87
CA MET A 65 18.74 -3.31 5.63
C MET A 65 19.74 -4.43 5.91
N MET A 66 19.25 -5.61 6.32
CA MET A 66 20.07 -6.77 6.63
C MET A 66 20.75 -7.39 5.38
N PHE A 67 20.02 -7.53 4.28
CA PHE A 67 20.51 -8.23 3.09
C PHE A 67 21.09 -7.32 2.00
N MET A 68 20.65 -6.06 1.92
CA MET A 68 21.03 -5.14 0.82
C MET A 68 21.76 -3.88 1.30
N GLY A 69 22.08 -3.77 2.60
CA GLY A 69 22.84 -2.66 3.17
C GLY A 69 22.19 -1.28 2.96
N ILE A 70 20.86 -1.22 2.81
CA ILE A 70 20.15 0.04 2.58
C ILE A 70 20.13 0.84 3.89
N PRO A 71 20.47 2.14 3.86
CA PRO A 71 20.46 2.95 5.06
C PRO A 71 19.05 3.00 5.68
N PRO A 72 18.94 2.97 7.02
CA PRO A 72 17.67 3.00 7.75
C PRO A 72 16.83 4.26 7.47
N LEU A 73 17.43 5.28 6.85
CA LEU A 73 16.74 6.47 6.39
C LEU A 73 15.51 6.16 5.54
N ALA A 74 15.67 5.33 4.52
CA ALA A 74 14.61 5.00 3.58
C ALA A 74 13.48 4.18 4.24
N LEU A 75 13.80 3.45 5.32
CA LEU A 75 12.82 2.72 6.13
C LEU A 75 11.90 3.69 6.86
N THR A 76 12.44 4.72 7.53
CA THR A 76 11.62 5.66 8.31
C THR A 76 10.57 6.36 7.44
N GLY A 77 10.97 6.86 6.27
CA GLY A 77 10.04 7.46 5.31
C GLY A 77 8.97 6.48 4.81
N ALA A 78 9.37 5.27 4.43
CA ALA A 78 8.45 4.24 3.94
C ALA A 78 7.40 3.82 4.98
N VAL A 79 7.78 3.77 6.27
CA VAL A 79 6.87 3.44 7.38
C VAL A 79 5.80 4.52 7.54
N PHE A 80 6.20 5.80 7.55
CA PHE A 80 5.26 6.91 7.63
C PHE A 80 4.39 7.02 6.38
N GLY A 81 4.95 6.82 5.19
CA GLY A 81 4.22 6.78 3.92
C GLY A 81 3.14 5.71 3.90
N ALA A 82 3.51 4.46 4.18
CA ALA A 82 2.58 3.34 4.20
C ALA A 82 1.47 3.55 5.23
N PHE A 83 1.81 4.10 6.40
CA PHE A 83 0.81 4.40 7.41
C PHE A 83 -0.16 5.50 6.96
N LEU A 84 0.35 6.66 6.51
CA LEU A 84 -0.48 7.77 6.04
C LEU A 84 -1.31 7.41 4.82
N SER A 85 -0.75 6.62 3.89
CA SER A 85 -1.47 6.09 2.72
C SER A 85 -2.71 5.30 3.17
N GLY A 86 -2.57 4.43 4.16
CA GLY A 86 -3.68 3.65 4.72
C GLY A 86 -4.69 4.49 5.49
N VAL A 87 -4.23 5.50 6.25
CA VAL A 87 -5.09 6.42 7.00
C VAL A 87 -5.89 7.30 6.04
N PHE A 88 -5.26 7.91 5.05
CA PHE A 88 -5.93 8.78 4.07
C PHE A 88 -6.90 8.00 3.19
N TYR A 89 -6.57 6.76 2.81
CA TYR A 89 -7.51 5.86 2.13
C TYR A 89 -8.77 5.61 2.97
N ARG A 90 -8.61 5.37 4.28
CA ARG A 90 -9.72 5.22 5.26
C ARG A 90 -10.55 6.48 5.38
N ALA A 91 -9.88 7.60 5.63
CA ALA A 91 -10.50 8.89 5.92
C ALA A 91 -11.26 9.43 4.70
N SER A 92 -10.77 9.12 3.49
CA SER A 92 -11.42 9.51 2.23
C SER A 92 -12.56 8.58 1.79
N HIS A 93 -12.96 7.62 2.63
CA HIS A 93 -13.97 6.61 2.29
C HIS A 93 -13.62 5.80 1.03
N GLY A 94 -12.34 5.47 0.82
CA GLY A 94 -11.91 4.56 -0.25
C GLY A 94 -11.36 5.18 -1.52
N LYS A 95 -11.02 6.47 -1.51
CA LYS A 95 -10.44 7.10 -2.70
C LYS A 95 -8.99 6.66 -2.85
N ILE A 96 -8.70 5.91 -3.91
CA ILE A 96 -7.32 5.44 -4.22
C ILE A 96 -6.36 6.64 -4.37
N ILE A 97 -6.83 7.75 -4.94
CA ILE A 97 -6.07 9.02 -5.03
C ILE A 97 -5.59 9.49 -3.65
N CYS A 98 -6.41 9.37 -2.60
CA CYS A 98 -6.00 9.78 -1.26
C CYS A 98 -4.93 8.84 -0.68
N ALA A 99 -4.92 7.55 -1.05
CA ALA A 99 -3.85 6.65 -0.68
C ALA A 99 -2.51 7.07 -1.32
N VAL A 100 -2.53 7.47 -2.58
CA VAL A 100 -1.34 7.95 -3.31
C VAL A 100 -0.85 9.28 -2.71
N ILE A 101 -1.75 10.23 -2.45
CA ILE A 101 -1.40 11.49 -1.79
C ILE A 101 -0.81 11.24 -0.39
N GLY A 102 -1.36 10.28 0.37
CA GLY A 102 -0.83 9.91 1.67
C GLY A 102 0.61 9.36 1.60
N GLU A 103 0.95 8.59 0.56
CA GLU A 103 2.32 8.11 0.34
C GLU A 103 3.27 9.25 -0.07
N ILE A 104 2.84 10.14 -0.97
CA ILE A 104 3.64 11.29 -1.40
C ILE A 104 3.91 12.22 -0.21
N PHE A 105 2.90 12.49 0.61
CA PHE A 105 3.04 13.33 1.79
C PHE A 105 3.85 12.62 2.89
N GLY A 106 3.55 11.36 3.16
CA GLY A 106 4.18 10.58 4.23
C GLY A 106 5.63 10.22 3.95
N THR A 107 5.96 9.69 2.77
CA THR A 107 7.35 9.36 2.43
C THR A 107 8.11 10.57 1.89
N GLY A 108 7.48 11.40 1.07
CA GLY A 108 8.14 12.53 0.40
C GLY A 108 8.40 13.72 1.31
N ILE A 109 7.44 14.12 2.16
CA ILE A 109 7.55 15.30 3.04
C ILE A 109 7.91 14.90 4.47
N ILE A 110 7.08 14.06 5.12
CA ILE A 110 7.34 13.66 6.51
C ILE A 110 8.58 12.76 6.56
N GLY A 111 8.71 11.83 5.64
CA GLY A 111 9.81 10.88 5.59
C GLY A 111 11.16 11.56 5.36
N SER A 112 11.23 12.57 4.50
CA SER A 112 12.44 13.36 4.29
C SER A 112 12.79 14.25 5.48
N LEU A 113 11.79 14.81 6.16
CA LEU A 113 11.98 15.62 7.36
C LEU A 113 12.46 14.78 8.55
N VAL A 114 11.84 13.62 8.80
CA VAL A 114 12.23 12.69 9.88
C VAL A 114 13.55 11.97 9.57
N SER A 115 13.89 11.82 8.28
CA SER A 115 15.19 11.32 7.86
C SER A 115 16.34 12.23 8.32
N TYR A 116 16.11 13.53 8.50
CA TYR A 116 17.15 14.48 8.93
C TYR A 116 17.75 14.17 10.32
N PRO A 117 16.98 14.08 11.42
CA PRO A 117 17.53 13.73 12.73
C PRO A 117 18.12 12.32 12.76
N VAL A 118 17.53 11.37 12.02
CA VAL A 118 18.04 10.00 11.92
C VAL A 118 19.42 9.99 11.26
N MET A 119 19.62 10.76 10.18
CA MET A 119 20.92 10.86 9.51
C MET A 119 21.95 11.60 10.36
N ALA A 120 21.55 12.69 11.01
CA ALA A 120 22.42 13.45 11.90
C ALA A 120 22.91 12.61 13.09
N PHE A 121 22.04 11.78 13.66
CA PHE A 121 22.36 10.95 14.82
C PHE A 121 23.18 9.70 14.46
N LEU A 122 22.92 9.05 13.31
CA LEU A 122 23.62 7.83 12.89
C LEU A 122 24.91 8.10 12.09
N MET A 123 24.97 9.18 11.32
CA MET A 123 26.05 9.41 10.33
C MET A 123 26.98 10.57 10.70
N GLY A 124 26.66 11.36 11.74
CA GLY A 124 27.51 12.43 12.27
C GLY A 124 27.85 13.56 11.28
N ARG A 125 27.14 13.66 10.15
CA ARG A 125 27.46 14.58 9.05
C ARG A 125 26.41 15.69 8.97
N SER A 126 26.74 16.84 9.56
CA SER A 126 25.90 18.04 9.59
C SER A 126 26.03 18.79 8.27
N GLY A 127 24.98 18.80 7.46
CA GLY A 127 24.83 19.77 6.37
C GLY A 127 24.26 19.18 5.09
N LEU A 128 23.13 19.73 4.64
CA LEU A 128 22.59 19.68 3.27
C LEU A 128 21.88 18.43 2.71
N ASN A 129 21.69 17.34 3.44
CA ASN A 129 21.07 16.14 2.84
C ASN A 129 19.53 16.19 2.69
N ALA A 130 18.78 16.82 3.61
CA ALA A 130 17.31 16.74 3.59
C ALA A 130 16.68 17.34 2.32
N PHE A 131 17.13 18.53 1.92
CA PHE A 131 16.61 19.22 0.72
C PHE A 131 17.07 18.56 -0.59
N PHE A 132 18.17 17.80 -0.57
CA PHE A 132 18.70 17.10 -1.74
C PHE A 132 18.00 15.76 -1.99
N TYR A 133 17.62 15.03 -0.93
CA TYR A 133 16.88 13.77 -1.05
C TYR A 133 15.36 13.96 -1.21
N THR A 134 14.80 15.06 -0.72
CA THR A 134 13.35 15.34 -0.82
C THR A 134 12.82 15.29 -2.26
N PRO A 135 13.45 15.94 -3.27
CA PRO A 135 13.02 15.86 -4.66
C PRO A 135 13.07 14.43 -5.20
N MET A 136 14.08 13.65 -4.79
CA MET A 136 14.27 12.26 -5.23
C MET A 136 13.20 11.33 -4.63
N PHE A 137 12.86 11.51 -3.36
CA PHE A 137 11.75 10.78 -2.71
C PHE A 137 10.39 11.19 -3.27
N LEU A 138 10.16 12.48 -3.55
CA LEU A 138 8.94 12.94 -4.22
C LEU A 138 8.83 12.38 -5.64
N ALA A 139 9.90 12.37 -6.42
CA ALA A 139 9.92 11.77 -7.75
C ALA A 139 9.63 10.25 -7.68
N ALA A 140 10.27 9.53 -6.75
CA ALA A 140 10.07 8.10 -6.56
C ALA A 140 8.64 7.74 -6.12
N THR A 141 8.07 8.51 -5.19
CA THR A 141 6.69 8.33 -4.70
C THR A 141 5.66 8.72 -5.75
N CYS A 142 5.91 9.75 -6.56
CA CYS A 142 5.06 10.10 -7.69
C CYS A 142 5.05 9.00 -8.75
N MET A 143 6.22 8.45 -9.10
CA MET A 143 6.34 7.36 -10.08
C MET A 143 5.66 6.08 -9.56
N GLY A 144 6.01 5.64 -8.35
CA GLY A 144 5.40 4.46 -7.73
C GLY A 144 3.90 4.64 -7.47
N GLY A 145 3.49 5.85 -7.07
CA GLY A 145 2.11 6.22 -6.83
C GLY A 145 1.25 6.26 -8.09
N THR A 146 1.80 6.69 -9.21
CA THR A 146 1.11 6.65 -10.51
C THR A 146 0.87 5.20 -10.93
N ILE A 147 1.88 4.35 -10.84
CA ILE A 147 1.76 2.92 -11.15
C ILE A 147 0.73 2.26 -10.21
N ALA A 148 0.79 2.56 -8.91
CA ALA A 148 -0.15 2.05 -7.92
C ALA A 148 -1.58 2.48 -8.20
N TYR A 149 -1.78 3.73 -8.61
CA TYR A 149 -3.09 4.26 -8.97
C TYR A 149 -3.69 3.49 -10.14
N PHE A 150 -2.95 3.34 -11.25
CA PHE A 150 -3.44 2.58 -12.41
C PHE A 150 -3.72 1.13 -12.07
N PHE A 151 -2.81 0.47 -11.34
CA PHE A 151 -2.97 -0.92 -10.92
C PHE A 151 -4.21 -1.11 -10.03
N LEU A 152 -4.38 -0.30 -8.98
CA LEU A 152 -5.52 -0.40 -8.08
C LEU A 152 -6.83 0.01 -8.75
N LYS A 153 -6.79 0.97 -9.67
CA LYS A 153 -7.98 1.39 -10.44
C LYS A 153 -8.42 0.29 -11.41
N ALA A 154 -7.49 -0.40 -12.07
CA ALA A 154 -7.80 -1.58 -12.87
C ALA A 154 -8.39 -2.70 -12.00
N LEU A 155 -7.82 -2.93 -10.81
CA LEU A 155 -8.31 -3.94 -9.86
C LEU A 155 -9.72 -3.63 -9.31
N SER A 156 -10.01 -2.35 -9.06
CA SER A 156 -11.35 -1.87 -8.71
C SER A 156 -12.34 -2.02 -9.87
N HIS A 157 -11.91 -1.69 -11.10
CA HIS A 157 -12.76 -1.85 -12.27
C HIS A 157 -13.12 -3.31 -12.56
N ALA A 158 -12.21 -4.24 -12.25
CA ALA A 158 -12.44 -5.68 -12.34
C ALA A 158 -13.30 -6.24 -11.18
N GLY A 159 -13.69 -5.42 -10.19
CA GLY A 159 -14.41 -5.86 -8.98
C GLY A 159 -13.58 -6.74 -8.04
N MET A 160 -12.31 -7.00 -8.35
CA MET A 160 -11.41 -7.81 -7.54
C MET A 160 -11.01 -7.09 -6.25
N LEU A 161 -10.91 -5.76 -6.27
CA LEU A 161 -10.53 -4.99 -5.09
C LEU A 161 -11.53 -5.18 -3.94
N ALA A 162 -12.82 -5.07 -4.22
CA ALA A 162 -13.89 -5.31 -3.27
C ALA A 162 -13.85 -6.75 -2.72
N LYS A 163 -13.68 -7.74 -3.61
CA LYS A 163 -13.58 -9.16 -3.22
C LYS A 163 -12.38 -9.43 -2.32
N PHE A 164 -11.22 -8.84 -2.60
CA PHE A 164 -10.04 -8.98 -1.75
C PHE A 164 -10.24 -8.32 -0.38
N GLN A 165 -10.75 -7.08 -0.34
CA GLN A 165 -11.05 -6.40 0.92
C GLN A 165 -12.05 -7.20 1.76
N GLN A 166 -13.09 -7.75 1.14
CA GLN A 166 -14.10 -8.57 1.82
C GLN A 166 -13.52 -9.91 2.32
N SER A 167 -12.72 -10.59 1.51
CA SER A 167 -12.06 -11.86 1.89
C SER A 167 -11.05 -11.69 3.01
N LEU A 168 -10.37 -10.55 3.03
CA LEU A 168 -9.48 -10.13 4.11
C LEU A 168 -10.26 -9.60 5.32
N GLY A 169 -11.58 -9.41 5.24
CA GLY A 169 -12.39 -8.77 6.28
C GLY A 169 -11.97 -7.33 6.58
N ALA A 170 -11.26 -6.67 5.66
CA ALA A 170 -10.96 -5.25 5.74
C ALA A 170 -12.23 -4.45 5.43
N LYS A 171 -12.30 -3.19 5.90
CA LYS A 171 -13.45 -2.32 5.58
C LYS A 171 -13.48 -2.12 4.06
N VAL A 172 -14.55 -2.57 3.42
CA VAL A 172 -14.74 -2.47 1.97
C VAL A 172 -15.19 -1.04 1.67
N TYR A 173 -14.48 -0.37 0.76
CA TYR A 173 -14.85 0.99 0.36
C TYR A 173 -15.21 1.13 -1.11
N ASP A 174 -15.02 0.08 -1.91
CA ASP A 174 -15.35 0.11 -3.32
C ASP A 174 -16.87 -0.03 -3.51
N ARG A 175 -17.53 1.13 -3.70
CA ARG A 175 -18.98 1.26 -3.84
C ARG A 175 -19.51 0.83 -5.22
N LYS A 176 -18.63 0.44 -6.16
CA LYS A 176 -19.06 -0.03 -7.50
C LYS A 176 -19.77 -1.39 -7.46
N SER A 177 -19.47 -2.24 -6.48
CA SER A 177 -20.08 -3.57 -6.39
C SER A 177 -21.59 -3.53 -6.10
N ASP A 178 -22.11 -2.42 -5.56
CA ASP A 178 -23.53 -2.31 -5.18
C ASP A 178 -24.47 -2.12 -6.38
N LYS A 179 -23.95 -1.67 -7.54
CA LYS A 179 -24.78 -1.47 -8.74
C LYS A 179 -24.92 -2.69 -9.65
N SER A 180 -24.09 -3.73 -9.47
CA SER A 180 -24.18 -4.95 -10.29
C SER A 180 -24.99 -6.07 -9.65
N GLN A 181 -25.46 -5.92 -8.41
CA GLN A 181 -26.32 -6.92 -7.75
C GLN A 181 -27.81 -6.53 -7.66
N THR A 182 -28.19 -5.34 -8.14
CA THR A 182 -29.59 -4.85 -8.07
C THR A 182 -30.35 -4.93 -9.40
N ILE A 183 -29.84 -5.63 -10.40
CA ILE A 183 -30.59 -5.88 -11.66
C ILE A 183 -30.63 -7.39 -11.92
N ASP A 184 -31.52 -8.08 -11.21
CA ASP A 184 -32.26 -9.22 -11.77
C ASP A 184 -33.55 -9.47 -10.95
N PRO A 185 -34.63 -8.70 -11.21
CA PRO A 185 -35.97 -9.09 -10.80
C PRO A 185 -36.72 -9.66 -12.01
N SER A 186 -36.64 -10.98 -12.23
CA SER A 186 -37.64 -11.84 -12.93
C SER A 186 -36.98 -13.18 -13.29
N SER A 187 -37.28 -14.27 -12.60
CA SER A 187 -38.44 -15.07 -12.95
C SER A 187 -38.68 -16.16 -11.89
N GLN A 188 -39.56 -15.85 -10.94
CA GLN A 188 -40.46 -16.87 -10.39
C GLN A 188 -41.54 -17.10 -11.44
N THR A 189 -41.59 -18.29 -12.05
CA THR A 189 -42.80 -18.98 -12.57
C THR A 189 -42.38 -20.19 -13.41
N ALA A 190 -42.18 -21.35 -12.79
CA ALA A 190 -42.31 -22.66 -13.44
C ALA A 190 -42.16 -23.80 -12.39
N ASP A 191 -43.02 -23.83 -11.38
CA ASP A 191 -43.12 -24.99 -10.48
C ASP A 191 -44.53 -25.09 -9.89
N SER A 192 -45.53 -25.22 -10.75
CA SER A 192 -46.92 -25.50 -10.35
C SER A 192 -47.72 -26.13 -11.49
N LEU A 193 -47.25 -27.24 -12.08
CA LEU A 193 -48.08 -28.10 -12.94
C LEU A 193 -47.65 -29.58 -12.78
N HIS A 194 -47.75 -30.08 -11.55
CA HIS A 194 -47.89 -31.51 -11.27
C HIS A 194 -48.70 -31.67 -9.98
N HIS A 195 -50.02 -31.59 -10.12
CA HIS A 195 -51.01 -32.32 -9.32
C HIS A 195 -52.38 -32.23 -9.97
#